data_AF-B8LD41-F1
#
_entry.id   AF-B8LD41-F1
#
_cell.length_a   1.000
_cell.length_b   1.000
_cell.length_c   1.000
_cell.angle_alpha   90.00
_cell.angle_beta   90.00
_cell.angle_gamma   90.00
#
_symmetry.space_group_name_H-M   'P 1'
#
loop_
_entity.id
_entity.type
_entity.pdbx_description
1 polymer ?
#
loop_
_entity_poly.entity_id
_entity_poly.type
_entity_poly.pdbx_seq_one_letter_code
_entity_poly.pdbx_strand_id
1 'polypeptide(L)'
;MVATGDGSEYYIDQNRRNLMNSILVGSAAVTVGGLAGPYLAFFVPPSDDGGSGTTIAKDAIGNEIFAKEYLASKKPGDHSLAQGLKGDPTYLIVKEDGALENFGLNAICTHLGCIVPWSAANNKFMCPCHGSQYDPTGTVVRGPAPLPLELSHLDVDNSGKIVMTAWTENDFRTDAKPWWV
;
A
#
# COMPACT_ATOMS: atom_id res chain seq x y z
N MET A 1 -60.99 -55.82 31.96
CA MET A 1 -60.41 -55.41 30.67
C MET A 1 -59.27 -54.45 30.97
N VAL A 2 -58.05 -54.97 30.96
CA VAL A 2 -56.83 -54.19 31.18
C VAL A 2 -56.51 -53.51 29.85
N ALA A 3 -56.57 -52.19 29.79
CA ALA A 3 -56.05 -51.43 28.67
C ALA A 3 -54.52 -51.49 28.75
N THR A 4 -53.89 -52.29 27.88
CA THR A 4 -52.46 -52.27 27.63
C THR A 4 -52.14 -51.06 26.74
N GLY A 5 -52.09 -49.87 27.33
CA GLY A 5 -51.35 -48.76 26.74
C GLY A 5 -49.89 -48.96 27.11
N ASP A 6 -48.99 -49.02 26.13
CA ASP A 6 -47.57 -49.08 26.43
C ASP A 6 -47.18 -47.85 27.28
N GLY A 7 -46.57 -48.12 28.42
CA GLY A 7 -46.14 -47.10 29.38
C GLY A 7 -44.84 -46.45 28.98
N SER A 8 -44.61 -46.18 27.68
CA SER A 8 -43.54 -45.28 27.27
C SER A 8 -44.03 -43.84 27.52
N GLU A 9 -43.86 -43.40 28.76
CA GLU A 9 -43.91 -41.98 29.12
C GLU A 9 -43.14 -41.20 28.04
N TYR A 10 -43.73 -40.15 27.47
CA TYR A 10 -43.12 -39.28 26.45
C TYR A 10 -41.93 -38.49 27.05
N TYR A 11 -40.93 -39.21 27.56
CA TYR A 11 -39.75 -38.67 28.19
C TYR A 11 -38.76 -38.27 27.11
N ILE A 12 -38.58 -36.96 26.95
CA ILE A 12 -37.52 -36.44 26.09
C ILE A 12 -36.20 -36.77 26.79
N ASP A 13 -35.42 -37.70 26.23
CA ASP A 13 -34.10 -38.06 26.74
C ASP A 13 -33.05 -36.97 26.43
N GLN A 14 -31.86 -37.08 27.04
CA GLN A 14 -30.81 -36.09 26.86
C GLN A 14 -30.26 -36.05 25.43
N ASN A 15 -30.27 -37.17 24.70
CA ASN A 15 -29.79 -37.21 23.32
C ASN A 15 -30.74 -36.43 22.39
N ARG A 16 -32.06 -36.55 22.62
CA ARG A 16 -33.08 -35.77 21.91
C ARG A 16 -32.99 -34.29 22.24
N ARG A 17 -32.72 -33.92 23.51
CA ARG A 17 -32.44 -32.52 23.89
C ARG A 17 -31.20 -31.97 23.18
N ASN A 18 -30.11 -32.72 23.16
CA ASN A 18 -28.86 -32.31 22.52
C ASN A 18 -29.02 -32.17 20.99
N LEU A 19 -29.79 -33.05 20.36
CA LEU A 19 -30.12 -32.96 18.94
C LEU A 19 -30.91 -31.68 18.65
N MET A 20 -31.98 -31.42 19.41
CA MET A 20 -32.80 -30.22 19.22
C MET A 20 -32.02 -28.93 19.52
N ASN A 21 -31.15 -28.92 20.53
CA ASN A 21 -30.27 -27.78 20.81
C ASN A 21 -29.28 -27.52 19.67
N SER A 22 -28.70 -28.57 19.09
CA SER A 22 -27.80 -28.43 17.93
C SER A 22 -28.52 -27.84 16.72
N ILE A 23 -29.77 -28.25 16.47
CA ILE A 23 -30.59 -27.68 15.38
C ILE A 23 -30.93 -26.22 15.65
N LEU A 24 -31.31 -25.87 16.89
CA LEU A 24 -31.64 -24.50 17.30
C LEU A 24 -30.42 -23.57 17.16
N VAL A 25 -29.28 -23.97 17.73
CA VAL A 25 -28.05 -23.15 17.68
C VAL A 25 -27.51 -23.09 16.25
N GLY A 26 -27.53 -24.20 15.51
CA GLY A 26 -27.09 -24.25 14.12
C GLY A 26 -27.91 -23.34 13.20
N SER A 27 -29.24 -23.37 13.31
CA SER A 27 -30.10 -22.49 12.51
C SER A 27 -29.93 -21.01 12.88
N ALA A 28 -29.87 -20.68 14.16
CA ALA A 28 -29.61 -19.31 14.62
C ALA A 28 -28.23 -18.81 14.17
N ALA A 29 -27.20 -19.66 14.22
CA ALA A 29 -25.86 -19.31 13.76
C ALA A 29 -25.80 -18.96 12.27
N VAL A 30 -26.58 -19.63 11.42
CA VAL A 30 -26.66 -19.29 9.98
C VAL A 30 -27.27 -17.90 9.78
N THR A 31 -28.36 -17.56 10.49
CA THR A 31 -28.97 -16.23 10.38
C THR A 31 -28.04 -15.13 10.90
N VAL A 32 -27.44 -15.34 12.07
CA VAL A 32 -26.50 -14.38 12.65
C VAL A 32 -25.26 -14.23 11.76
N GLY A 33 -24.68 -15.33 11.28
CA GLY A 33 -23.53 -15.31 10.38
C GLY A 33 -23.84 -14.65 9.04
N GLY A 34 -25.02 -14.91 8.47
CA GLY A 34 -25.46 -14.31 7.21
C GLY A 34 -25.66 -12.80 7.28
N LEU A 35 -26.03 -12.26 8.44
CA LEU A 35 -26.13 -10.81 8.66
C LEU A 35 -24.80 -10.19 9.12
N ALA A 36 -24.06 -10.89 9.97
CA ALA A 36 -22.78 -10.41 10.51
C ALA A 36 -21.68 -10.37 9.44
N GLY A 37 -21.65 -11.33 8.52
CA GLY A 37 -20.68 -11.38 7.43
C GLY A 37 -20.61 -10.09 6.60
N PRO A 38 -21.68 -9.67 5.93
CA PRO A 38 -21.68 -8.42 5.16
C PRO A 38 -21.50 -7.18 6.05
N TYR A 39 -21.98 -7.19 7.29
CA TYR A 39 -21.77 -6.09 8.23
C TYR A 39 -20.30 -5.93 8.63
N LEU A 40 -19.56 -7.03 8.81
CA LEU A 40 -18.12 -6.97 9.06
C LEU A 40 -17.35 -6.61 7.79
N ALA A 41 -17.76 -7.15 6.63
CA ALA A 41 -17.16 -6.82 5.35
C ALA A 41 -17.33 -5.33 4.97
N PHE A 42 -18.39 -4.67 5.44
CA PHE A 42 -18.60 -3.23 5.27
C PHE A 42 -17.46 -2.37 5.84
N PHE A 43 -16.77 -2.84 6.89
CA PHE A 43 -15.63 -2.13 7.48
C PHE A 43 -14.31 -2.43 6.77
N VAL A 44 -14.27 -3.41 5.86
CA VAL A 44 -13.10 -3.66 5.00
C VAL A 44 -13.17 -2.65 3.85
N PRO A 45 -12.21 -1.72 3.73
CA PRO A 45 -12.22 -0.76 2.64
C PRO A 45 -12.12 -1.50 1.30
N PRO A 46 -12.91 -1.12 0.28
CA PRO A 46 -12.73 -1.68 -1.05
C PRO A 46 -11.34 -1.31 -1.58
N SER A 47 -10.66 -2.26 -2.20
CA SER A 47 -9.47 -1.98 -2.99
C SER A 47 -9.89 -1.29 -4.30
N ASP A 48 -9.19 -0.23 -4.67
CA ASP A 48 -9.29 0.36 -6.01
C ASP A 48 -8.55 -0.55 -7.01
N ASP A 49 -9.12 -1.72 -7.30
CA ASP A 49 -8.55 -2.75 -8.19
C ASP A 49 -8.76 -2.39 -9.68
N GLY A 50 -8.26 -1.22 -10.08
CA GLY A 50 -8.49 -0.64 -11.41
C GLY A 50 -7.28 -0.61 -12.37
N GLY A 51 -6.13 -1.21 -12.03
CA GLY A 51 -4.94 -1.07 -12.89
C GLY A 51 -3.86 -2.12 -12.66
N SER A 52 -3.01 -2.30 -13.68
CA SER A 52 -1.89 -3.24 -13.82
C SER A 52 -0.74 -3.06 -12.81
N GLY A 53 -1.00 -2.52 -11.62
CA GLY A 53 0.04 -2.03 -10.70
C GLY A 53 0.73 -0.76 -11.18
N THR A 54 0.18 -0.11 -12.21
CA THR A 54 0.67 1.13 -12.81
C THR A 54 -0.16 2.31 -12.33
N THR A 55 0.48 3.32 -11.75
CA THR A 55 -0.16 4.56 -11.32
C THR A 55 0.40 5.74 -12.09
N ILE A 56 -0.48 6.61 -12.58
CA ILE A 56 -0.08 7.87 -13.23
C ILE A 56 0.38 8.85 -12.16
N ALA A 57 1.53 9.49 -12.38
CA ALA A 57 2.04 10.51 -11.48
C ALA A 57 1.17 11.77 -11.54
N LYS A 58 0.80 12.31 -10.38
CA LYS A 58 -0.02 13.53 -10.28
C LYS A 58 0.70 14.65 -9.53
N ASP A 59 0.36 15.88 -9.85
CA ASP A 59 0.84 17.06 -9.12
C ASP A 59 0.12 17.25 -7.77
N ALA A 60 0.49 18.28 -7.02
CA ALA A 60 -0.12 18.58 -5.72
C ALA A 60 -1.62 18.96 -5.79
N ILE A 61 -2.13 19.30 -6.98
CA ILE A 61 -3.54 19.67 -7.23
C ILE A 61 -4.33 18.43 -7.70
N GLY A 62 -3.64 17.36 -8.08
CA GLY A 62 -4.21 16.12 -8.60
C GLY A 62 -4.26 16.06 -10.14
N ASN A 63 -3.66 17.00 -10.85
CA ASN A 63 -3.52 16.95 -12.30
C ASN A 63 -2.45 15.94 -12.70
N GLU A 64 -2.63 15.28 -13.83
CA GLU A 64 -1.66 14.33 -14.36
C GLU A 64 -0.42 15.06 -14.89
N ILE A 65 0.77 14.46 -14.70
CA ILE A 65 2.04 15.07 -15.11
C ILE A 65 2.47 14.53 -16.48
N PHE A 66 2.60 15.42 -17.45
CA PHE A 66 3.18 15.12 -18.77
C PHE A 66 4.70 15.31 -18.76
N ALA A 67 5.45 14.33 -19.26
CA ALA A 67 6.91 14.33 -19.21
C ALA A 67 7.52 15.55 -19.92
N LYS A 68 6.98 15.96 -21.08
CA LYS A 68 7.48 17.11 -21.84
C LYS A 68 7.31 18.44 -21.10
N GLU A 69 6.14 18.66 -20.52
CA GLU A 69 5.83 19.88 -19.77
C GLU A 69 6.62 19.93 -18.45
N TYR A 70 6.72 18.78 -17.78
CA TYR A 70 7.52 18.62 -16.58
C TYR A 70 8.99 18.98 -16.82
N LEU A 71 9.63 18.36 -17.82
CA LEU A 71 11.04 18.61 -18.15
C LEU A 71 11.29 20.03 -18.68
N ALA A 72 10.30 20.67 -19.32
CA ALA A 72 10.42 22.07 -19.73
C ALA A 72 10.37 23.05 -18.54
N SER A 73 9.63 22.70 -17.48
CA SER A 73 9.46 23.55 -16.29
C SER A 73 10.58 23.40 -15.26
N LYS A 74 11.24 22.25 -15.22
CA LYS A 74 12.23 21.88 -14.19
C LYS A 74 13.66 22.03 -14.70
N LYS A 75 14.57 22.33 -13.78
CA LYS A 75 16.01 22.42 -14.09
C LYS A 75 16.64 21.02 -14.04
N PRO A 76 17.76 20.78 -14.76
CA PRO A 76 18.57 19.59 -14.56
C PRO A 76 19.02 19.48 -13.09
N GLY A 77 18.97 18.27 -12.53
CA GLY A 77 19.25 18.01 -11.11
C GLY A 77 18.12 18.36 -10.14
N ASP A 78 16.94 18.79 -10.63
CA ASP A 78 15.81 19.07 -9.76
C ASP A 78 15.19 17.78 -9.19
N HIS A 79 14.76 17.86 -7.94
CA HIS A 79 14.11 16.78 -7.21
C HIS A 79 12.75 17.30 -6.74
N SER A 80 11.70 16.96 -7.47
CA SER A 80 10.36 17.46 -7.18
C SER A 80 9.40 16.35 -6.81
N LEU A 81 8.45 16.65 -5.93
CA LEU A 81 7.49 15.68 -5.43
C LEU A 81 6.32 15.56 -6.40
N ALA A 82 5.90 14.33 -6.65
CA ALA A 82 4.65 13.97 -7.29
C ALA A 82 3.90 12.95 -6.42
N GLN A 83 2.59 12.85 -6.59
CA GLN A 83 1.82 11.76 -6.04
C GLN A 83 2.13 10.49 -6.85
N GLY A 84 2.67 9.48 -6.18
CA GLY A 84 3.09 8.21 -6.77
C GLY A 84 2.19 7.04 -6.40
N LEU A 85 2.80 5.87 -6.23
CA LEU A 85 2.13 4.61 -5.90
C LEU A 85 1.33 4.76 -4.59
N LYS A 86 0.10 4.24 -4.56
CA LYS A 86 -0.80 4.28 -3.39
C LYS A 86 -1.10 5.68 -2.83
N GLY A 87 -0.75 6.74 -3.57
CA GLY A 87 -0.89 8.12 -3.13
C GLY A 87 0.28 8.66 -2.32
N ASP A 88 1.35 7.89 -2.16
CA ASP A 88 2.54 8.32 -1.44
C ASP A 88 3.30 9.41 -2.22
N PRO A 89 3.96 10.36 -1.54
CA PRO A 89 4.80 11.34 -2.20
C PRO A 89 6.08 10.68 -2.73
N THR A 90 6.27 10.69 -4.04
CA THR A 90 7.44 10.13 -4.73
C THR A 90 8.21 11.24 -5.43
N TYR A 91 9.54 11.20 -5.31
CA TYR A 91 10.44 12.09 -6.02
C TYR A 91 10.58 11.71 -7.49
N LEU A 92 10.36 12.71 -8.35
CA LEU A 92 10.76 12.71 -9.74
C LEU A 92 12.10 13.44 -9.87
N ILE A 93 13.11 12.72 -10.32
CA ILE A 93 14.49 13.21 -10.42
C ILE A 93 14.79 13.54 -11.88
N VAL A 94 15.24 14.76 -12.14
CA VAL A 94 15.74 15.16 -13.46
C VAL A 94 17.25 15.03 -13.45
N LYS A 95 17.80 14.25 -14.38
CA LYS A 95 19.25 14.10 -14.59
C LYS A 95 19.90 15.41 -15.02
N GLU A 96 21.22 15.47 -14.94
CA GLU A 96 21.99 16.61 -15.44
C GLU A 96 21.89 16.78 -16.97
N ASP A 97 21.65 15.70 -17.71
CA ASP A 97 21.39 15.73 -19.16
C ASP A 97 19.98 16.26 -19.52
N GLY A 98 19.15 16.56 -18.52
CA GLY A 98 17.78 17.02 -18.70
C GLY A 98 16.76 15.92 -18.97
N ALA A 99 17.15 14.65 -18.93
CA ALA A 99 16.23 13.52 -18.99
C ALA A 99 15.65 13.18 -17.61
N LEU A 100 14.51 12.49 -17.59
CA LEU A 100 13.96 11.93 -16.35
C LEU A 100 14.78 10.70 -15.94
N GLU A 101 14.98 10.49 -14.64
CA GLU A 101 15.50 9.23 -14.12
C GLU A 101 14.54 8.06 -14.36
N ASN A 102 15.08 6.85 -14.43
CA ASN A 102 14.30 5.63 -14.63
C ASN A 102 13.70 5.09 -13.33
N PHE A 103 14.07 5.69 -12.19
CA PHE A 103 13.58 5.33 -10.87
C PHE A 103 13.10 6.58 -10.13
N GLY A 104 12.08 6.39 -9.30
CA GLY A 104 11.56 7.37 -8.36
C GLY A 104 11.87 6.93 -6.94
N LEU A 105 11.99 7.90 -6.03
CA LEU A 105 12.24 7.64 -4.61
C LEU A 105 11.02 7.98 -3.78
N ASN A 106 10.50 7.04 -2.99
CA ASN A 106 9.47 7.36 -2.00
C ASN A 106 10.04 8.36 -0.99
N ALA A 107 9.38 9.51 -0.81
CA ALA A 107 9.83 10.57 0.07
C ALA A 107 9.53 10.28 1.55
N ILE A 108 8.83 9.19 1.86
CA ILE A 108 8.48 8.79 3.22
C ILE A 108 9.72 8.25 3.94
N CYS A 109 10.07 8.89 5.06
CA CYS A 109 11.17 8.47 5.91
C CYS A 109 10.90 7.10 6.54
N THR A 110 11.79 6.15 6.30
CA THR A 110 11.76 4.79 6.86
C THR A 110 11.91 4.70 8.39
N HIS A 111 12.12 5.83 9.08
CA HIS A 111 12.11 5.87 10.54
C HIS A 111 10.67 5.85 11.10
N LEU A 112 9.88 6.89 10.79
CA LEU A 112 8.52 7.11 11.34
C LEU A 112 7.55 7.76 10.35
N GLY A 113 7.95 7.93 9.08
CA GLY A 113 7.05 8.38 8.02
C GLY A 113 7.02 9.88 7.70
N CYS A 114 7.94 10.70 8.25
CA CYS A 114 8.06 12.10 7.82
C CYS A 114 8.47 12.21 6.33
N ILE A 115 7.97 13.22 5.62
CA ILE A 115 8.43 13.51 4.25
C ILE A 115 9.84 14.09 4.30
N VAL A 116 10.78 13.50 3.56
CA VAL A 116 12.20 13.86 3.58
C VAL A 116 12.52 14.83 2.43
N PRO A 117 12.75 16.13 2.69
CA PRO A 117 13.09 17.09 1.65
C PRO A 117 14.50 16.85 1.08
N TRP A 118 14.65 17.15 -0.21
CA TRP A 118 15.95 17.25 -0.87
C TRP A 118 16.70 18.52 -0.42
N SER A 119 17.97 18.36 -0.06
CA SER A 119 18.88 19.47 0.25
C SER A 119 19.93 19.62 -0.86
N ALA A 120 19.67 20.54 -1.80
CA ALA A 120 20.58 20.84 -2.90
C ALA A 120 21.97 21.32 -2.42
N ALA A 121 22.06 21.98 -1.26
CA ALA A 121 23.33 22.44 -0.71
C ALA A 121 24.25 21.29 -0.24
N ASN A 122 23.66 20.16 0.16
CA ASN A 122 24.38 19.00 0.71
C ASN A 122 24.35 17.78 -0.21
N ASN A 123 23.64 17.86 -1.34
CA ASN A 123 23.36 16.76 -2.27
C ASN A 123 22.84 15.50 -1.55
N LYS A 124 21.91 15.69 -0.62
CA LYS A 124 21.34 14.63 0.23
C LYS A 124 19.89 14.93 0.55
N PHE A 125 19.09 13.89 0.78
CA PHE A 125 17.80 14.03 1.42
C PHE A 125 17.99 14.10 2.93
N MET A 126 17.46 15.14 3.57
CA MET A 126 17.67 15.36 5.01
C MET A 126 16.33 15.49 5.72
N CYS A 127 16.02 14.51 6.55
CA CYS A 127 14.76 14.45 7.28
C CYS A 127 14.77 15.49 8.42
N PRO A 128 13.84 16.47 8.42
CA PRO A 128 13.82 17.53 9.43
C PRO A 128 13.38 17.03 10.81
N CYS A 129 12.76 15.85 10.89
CA CYS A 129 12.22 15.33 12.15
C CYS A 129 13.31 14.85 13.11
N HIS A 130 14.21 13.97 12.64
CA HIS A 130 15.24 13.34 13.48
C HIS A 130 16.63 13.31 12.82
N GLY A 131 16.79 13.99 11.67
CA GLY A 131 18.09 14.12 11.01
C GLY A 131 18.58 12.90 10.25
N SER A 132 17.68 11.97 9.87
CA SER A 132 18.02 10.91 8.91
C SER A 132 18.48 11.52 7.59
N GLN A 133 19.60 11.03 7.07
CA GLN A 133 20.19 11.49 5.83
C GLN A 133 20.25 10.34 4.84
N TYR A 134 19.79 10.61 3.62
CA TYR A 134 19.89 9.67 2.51
C TYR A 134 20.73 10.30 1.39
N ASP A 135 21.47 9.47 0.67
CA ASP A 135 22.20 9.89 -0.53
C ASP A 135 21.23 10.18 -1.70
N PRO A 136 21.72 10.69 -2.85
CA PRO A 136 20.86 10.97 -4.02
C PRO A 136 20.09 9.76 -4.55
N THR A 137 20.53 8.54 -4.24
CA THR A 137 19.85 7.28 -4.63
C THR A 137 18.87 6.80 -3.56
N GLY A 138 18.77 7.48 -2.42
CA GLY A 138 17.91 7.11 -1.30
C GLY A 138 18.53 6.10 -0.31
N THR A 139 19.82 5.79 -0.40
CA THR A 139 20.52 4.94 0.58
C THR A 139 20.74 5.69 1.88
N VAL A 140 20.54 5.03 3.02
CA VAL A 140 20.78 5.65 4.34
C VAL A 140 22.28 5.95 4.50
N VAL A 141 22.60 7.21 4.78
CA VAL A 141 23.96 7.67 5.10
C VAL A 141 24.13 7.88 6.60
N ARG A 142 23.10 8.42 7.26
CA ARG A 142 23.14 8.75 8.69
C ARG A 142 21.76 8.78 9.31
N GLY A 143 21.71 8.68 10.64
CA GLY A 143 20.53 8.94 11.45
C GLY A 143 19.80 7.66 11.84
N PRO A 144 18.61 7.78 12.45
CA PRO A 144 17.88 6.64 13.02
C PRO A 144 17.13 5.80 11.99
N ALA A 145 17.11 6.18 10.71
CA ALA A 145 16.45 5.41 9.66
C ALA A 145 17.13 4.04 9.47
N PRO A 146 16.39 2.92 9.59
CA PRO A 146 16.97 1.58 9.50
C PRO A 146 17.16 1.08 8.06
N LEU A 147 16.40 1.62 7.10
CA LEU A 147 16.28 1.10 5.73
C LEU A 147 16.35 2.23 4.68
N PRO A 148 16.83 1.95 3.45
CA PRO A 148 16.85 2.93 2.36
C PRO A 148 15.43 3.26 1.88
N LEU A 149 15.25 4.40 1.19
CA LEU A 149 13.97 4.80 0.62
C LEU A 149 13.50 3.79 -0.44
N GLU A 150 12.19 3.55 -0.51
CA GLU A 150 11.58 2.65 -1.51
C GLU A 150 11.76 3.21 -2.93
N LEU A 151 11.99 2.30 -3.88
CA LEU A 151 12.11 2.62 -5.30
C LEU A 151 10.79 2.31 -6.03
N SER A 152 10.50 3.12 -7.05
CA SER A 152 9.48 2.84 -8.05
C SER A 152 10.09 2.99 -9.44
N HIS A 153 9.71 2.17 -10.42
CA HIS A 153 10.08 2.45 -11.80
C HIS A 153 9.35 3.68 -12.30
N LEU A 154 10.04 4.53 -13.05
CA LEU A 154 9.46 5.63 -13.80
C LEU A 154 9.52 5.30 -15.28
N ASP A 155 8.39 5.39 -15.95
CA ASP A 155 8.29 5.26 -17.40
C ASP A 155 7.39 6.36 -17.96
N VAL A 156 7.47 6.57 -19.27
CA VAL A 156 6.61 7.50 -20.00
C VAL A 156 5.71 6.68 -20.91
N ASP A 157 4.41 6.68 -20.62
CA ASP A 157 3.42 5.99 -21.45
C ASP A 157 3.35 6.62 -22.86
N ASN A 158 2.73 5.90 -23.82
CA ASN A 158 2.51 6.34 -25.20
C ASN A 158 1.81 7.71 -25.30
N SER A 159 1.03 8.07 -24.28
CA SER A 159 0.34 9.36 -24.17
C SER A 159 1.26 10.51 -23.72
N GLY A 160 2.52 10.22 -23.36
CA GLY A 160 3.49 11.18 -22.82
C GLY A 160 3.34 11.48 -21.33
N LYS A 161 2.55 10.69 -20.60
CA LYS A 161 2.35 10.82 -19.15
C LYS A 161 3.43 10.06 -18.38
N ILE A 162 3.86 10.59 -17.24
CA ILE A 162 4.76 9.87 -16.35
C ILE A 162 3.94 8.83 -15.58
N VAL A 163 4.35 7.57 -15.68
CA VAL A 163 3.75 6.45 -14.97
C VAL A 163 4.76 5.82 -14.02
N MET A 164 4.26 5.34 -12.89
CA MET A 164 5.04 4.66 -11.87
C MET A 164 4.57 3.21 -11.73
N THR A 165 5.50 2.28 -11.60
CA THR A 165 5.22 0.88 -11.26
C THR A 165 6.08 0.43 -10.09
N ALA A 166 5.61 -0.59 -9.37
CA ALA A 166 6.32 -1.12 -8.21
C ALA A 166 7.67 -1.74 -8.62
N TRP A 167 8.74 -1.38 -7.90
CA TRP A 167 10.05 -1.99 -8.09
C TRP A 167 10.09 -3.35 -7.39
N THR A 168 10.22 -4.43 -8.17
CA THR A 168 10.21 -5.81 -7.64
C THR A 168 11.50 -6.58 -7.89
N GLU A 169 12.37 -6.06 -8.74
CA GLU A 169 13.70 -6.61 -8.97
C GLU A 169 14.69 -6.22 -7.86
N ASN A 170 15.91 -6.74 -7.91
CA ASN A 170 16.91 -6.43 -6.89
C ASN A 170 17.17 -4.92 -6.79
N ASP A 171 17.38 -4.45 -5.57
CA ASP A 171 17.74 -3.07 -5.32
C ASP A 171 19.17 -2.84 -5.83
N PHE A 172 19.33 -1.97 -6.84
CA PHE A 172 20.63 -1.68 -7.45
C PHE A 172 21.64 -1.03 -6.48
N ARG A 173 21.19 -0.56 -5.31
CA ARG A 173 22.04 0.06 -4.28
C ARG A 173 22.67 -0.97 -3.36
N THR A 174 22.00 -2.12 -3.16
CA THR A 174 22.42 -3.15 -2.21
C THR A 174 22.59 -4.54 -2.83
N ASP A 175 22.25 -4.71 -4.11
CA ASP A 175 22.22 -5.98 -4.85
C ASP A 175 21.40 -7.09 -4.15
N ALA A 176 20.41 -6.68 -3.35
CA ALA A 176 19.59 -7.56 -2.51
C ALA A 176 18.11 -7.43 -2.87
N LYS A 177 17.31 -8.40 -2.40
CA LYS A 177 15.86 -8.30 -2.53
C LYS A 177 15.36 -7.03 -1.83
N PRO A 178 14.49 -6.22 -2.46
CA PRO A 178 13.93 -5.05 -1.81
C PRO A 178 13.14 -5.38 -0.55
N TRP A 179 13.24 -4.52 0.45
CA TRP A 179 12.56 -4.73 1.74
C TRP A 179 11.06 -4.40 1.71
N TRP A 180 10.60 -3.67 0.69
CA TRP A 180 9.20 -3.27 0.51
C TRP A 180 8.35 -4.30 -0.27
N VAL A 181 8.96 -5.41 -0.71
CA VAL A 181 8.34 -6.48 -1.53
C VAL A 181 8.16 -7.79 -0.76
#